data_AF-A0AAQ1GNB8-F1
#
_entry.id   AF-A0AAQ1GNB8-F1
#
_cell.length_a   1.000
_cell.length_b   1.000
_cell.length_c   1.000
_cell.angle_alpha   90.00
_cell.angle_beta   90.00
_cell.angle_gamma   90.00
#
_symmetry.space_group_name_H-M   'P 1'
#
loop_
_entity.id
_entity.type
_entity.pdbx_description
1 polymer ?
#
loop_
_entity_poly.entity_id
_entity_poly.type
_entity_poly.pdbx_seq_one_letter_code
_entity_poly.pdbx_strand_id
1 'polypeptide(L)' 'MLSPHEIATLMVIRDTAPRLDIGHDELAALLRLELVSLDAAVTGPASPRLTPRGDAVLLAFAGRRHVNLAARR' A
#
# COMPACT_ATOMS: atom_id res chain seq x y z
N MET A 1 3.05 15.03 1.58
CA MET A 1 3.94 14.11 0.82
C MET A 1 3.99 12.82 1.60
N LEU A 2 4.03 11.66 0.93
CA LEU A 2 4.10 10.38 1.66
C LEU A 2 5.45 10.23 2.36
N SER A 3 5.42 9.81 3.61
CA SER A 3 6.61 9.45 4.39
C SER A 3 7.21 8.13 3.87
N PRO A 4 8.51 7.88 4.09
CA PRO A 4 9.11 6.58 3.78
C PRO A 4 8.38 5.40 4.44
N HIS A 5 7.78 5.62 5.61
CA HIS A 5 7.02 4.61 6.34
C HIS A 5 5.66 4.34 5.68
N GLU A 6 4.95 5.38 5.23
CA GLU A 6 3.69 5.25 4.49
C GLU A 6 3.88 4.45 3.19
N ILE A 7 5.02 4.65 2.51
CA ILE A 7 5.38 3.91 1.30
C ILE A 7 5.69 2.44 1.61
N ALA A 8 6.38 2.16 2.72
CA ALA A 8 6.61 0.79 3.15
C ALA A 8 5.27 0.08 3.44
N THR A 9 4.36 0.73 4.15
CA THR A 9 3.01 0.19 4.42
C THR A 9 2.25 -0.15 3.14
N LEU A 10 2.30 0.71 2.12
CA LEU A 10 1.70 0.41 0.82
C LEU A 10 2.32 -0.84 0.16
N MET A 11 3.64 -1.02 0.24
CA MET A 11 4.31 -2.24 -0.27
C MET A 11 3.85 -3.48 0.49
N VAL A 12 3.72 -3.40 1.81
CA VAL A 12 3.27 -4.56 2.60
C VAL A 12 1.81 -4.90 2.32
N ILE A 13 0.92 -3.91 2.16
CA ILE A 13 -0.49 -4.13 1.77
C ILE A 13 -0.59 -4.79 0.39
N ARG A 14 0.29 -4.44 -0.55
CA ARG A 14 0.30 -5.04 -1.90
C ARG A 14 0.66 -6.53 -1.85
N ASP A 15 1.70 -6.85 -1.07
CA ASP A 15 2.37 -8.15 -1.15
C ASP A 15 1.84 -9.15 -0.08
N THR A 16 0.98 -8.70 0.84
CA THR A 16 0.52 -9.51 1.99
C THR A 16 -1.00 -9.56 2.11
N ALA A 17 -1.54 -10.77 2.29
CA ALA A 17 -2.93 -11.01 2.66
C ALA A 17 -3.26 -10.36 4.02
N PRO A 18 -4.54 -10.07 4.30
CA PRO A 18 -4.99 -8.82 4.95
C PRO A 18 -4.79 -8.71 6.47
N ARG A 19 -3.98 -9.59 7.08
CA ARG A 19 -3.64 -9.50 8.50
C ARG A 19 -2.36 -8.69 8.65
N LEU A 20 -2.49 -7.38 8.53
CA LEU A 20 -1.42 -6.48 8.88
C LEU A 20 -1.83 -5.65 10.08
N ASP A 21 -1.01 -5.70 11.13
CA ASP A 21 -1.09 -4.79 12.28
C ASP A 21 -0.45 -3.45 11.86
N ILE A 22 -1.19 -2.70 11.03
CA ILE A 22 -0.79 -1.37 10.59
C ILE A 22 -1.12 -0.40 11.71
N GLY A 23 -0.17 0.46 12.07
CA GLY A 23 -0.45 1.58 12.97
C GLY A 23 -1.69 2.35 12.51
N HIS A 24 -2.64 2.56 13.43
CA HIS A 24 -3.93 3.18 13.12
C HIS A 24 -3.79 4.56 12.45
N ASP A 25 -2.76 5.32 12.80
CA ASP A 25 -2.50 6.65 12.23
C ASP A 25 -2.03 6.59 10.76
N GLU A 26 -1.16 5.62 10.43
CA GLU A 26 -0.67 5.38 9.07
C GLU A 26 -1.83 4.96 8.16
N LEU A 27 -2.63 3.99 8.63
CA LEU A 27 -3.78 3.48 7.88
C LEU A 27 -4.83 4.59 7.67
N ALA A 28 -5.08 5.40 8.68
CA ALA A 28 -5.97 6.55 8.57
C ALA A 28 -5.47 7.57 7.53
N ALA A 29 -4.15 7.84 7.48
CA ALA A 29 -3.57 8.72 6.46
C ALA A 29 -3.73 8.15 5.04
N LEU A 30 -3.48 6.86 4.85
CA LEU A 30 -3.62 6.19 3.55
C LEU A 30 -5.06 6.11 3.07
N LEU A 31 -6.02 5.94 3.99
CA LEU A 31 -7.46 5.99 3.70
C LEU A 31 -7.90 7.40 3.29
N ARG A 32 -7.47 8.44 4.00
CA ARG A 32 -7.76 9.85 3.64
C ARG A 32 -7.21 10.25 2.27
N LEU A 33 -6.12 9.62 1.85
CA LEU A 33 -5.50 9.85 0.54
C LEU A 33 -6.05 8.93 -0.56
N GLU A 34 -7.03 8.07 -0.24
CA GLU A 34 -7.65 7.12 -1.15
C GLU A 34 -6.65 6.15 -1.81
N LEU A 35 -5.53 5.87 -1.13
CA LEU A 35 -4.52 4.93 -1.60
C LEU A 35 -4.83 3.50 -1.16
N VAL A 36 -5.58 3.38 -0.07
CA VAL A 36 -6.04 2.12 0.51
C VAL A 36 -7.55 2.22 0.72
N SER A 37 -8.23 1.08 0.61
CA SER A 37 -9.63 0.88 0.97
C SER A 37 -9.73 -0.23 2.00
N LEU A 38 -10.72 -0.15 2.89
CA LEU A 38 -11.03 -1.23 3.82
C LEU A 38 -12.15 -2.08 3.23
N ASP A 39 -11.90 -3.37 3.05
CA ASP A 39 -12.99 -4.28 2.77
C ASP A 39 -13.66 -4.71 4.06
N ALA A 40 -14.98 -4.56 4.11
CA ALA A 40 -15.79 -5.06 5.20
C ALA A 40 -15.81 -6.59 5.11
N ALA A 41 -14.89 -7.25 5.83
CA ALA A 41 -14.93 -8.69 5.93
C ALA A 41 -16.24 -9.09 6.63
N VAL A 42 -17.05 -9.92 5.97
CA VAL A 42 -18.36 -10.39 6.48
C VAL A 42 -18.22 -11.08 7.84
N THR A 43 -17.04 -11.61 8.16
CA THR A 43 -16.75 -12.32 9.43
C THR A 43 -15.31 -12.13 9.91
N GLY A 44 -14.76 -10.91 9.89
CA GLY A 44 -13.38 -10.68 10.35
C GLY A 44 -12.95 -9.21 10.44
N PRO A 45 -11.71 -8.93 10.89
CA PRO A 45 -11.18 -7.57 10.90
C PRO A 45 -11.12 -7.01 9.47
N ALA A 46 -11.46 -5.72 9.35
CA ALA A 46 -11.46 -5.02 8.08
C ALA A 46 -10.07 -5.13 7.42
N SER A 47 -10.10 -5.52 6.15
CA SER A 47 -8.91 -5.95 5.42
C SER A 47 -8.47 -4.83 4.48
N PRO A 48 -7.33 -4.16 4.74
CA PRO A 48 -6.86 -3.09 3.87
C PRO A 48 -6.43 -3.65 2.51
N ARG A 49 -6.83 -2.97 1.44
CA ARG A 49 -6.42 -3.27 0.06
C ARG A 49 -6.06 -2.00 -0.69
N LEU A 50 -5.05 -2.08 -1.55
CA LEU A 50 -4.70 -0.97 -2.43
C LEU A 50 -5.86 -0.62 -3.36
N THR A 51 -6.05 0.68 -3.55
CA THR A 51 -6.84 1.19 -4.67
C THR A 51 -5.99 1.23 -5.93
N PRO A 52 -6.58 1.38 -7.13
CA PRO A 52 -5.82 1.62 -8.36
C PRO A 52 -4.88 2.83 -8.25
N ARG A 53 -5.28 3.86 -7.48
CA ARG A 53 -4.46 5.03 -7.21
C ARG A 53 -3.26 4.71 -6.31
N GLY A 54 -3.47 3.90 -5.26
CA GLY A 54 -2.39 3.42 -4.39
C GLY A 54 -1.35 2.61 -5.16
N ASP A 55 -1.80 1.73 -6.05
CA ASP A 55 -0.91 0.94 -6.91
C ASP A 55 -0.11 1.82 -7.88
N ALA A 56 -0.75 2.80 -8.52
CA ALA A 56 -0.06 3.75 -9.40
C ALA A 56 1.01 4.58 -8.64
N VAL A 57 0.73 4.98 -7.40
CA VAL A 57 1.71 5.69 -6.55
C VAL A 57 2.90 4.81 -6.20
N LEU A 58 2.65 3.54 -5.84
CA LEU A 58 3.71 2.55 -5.62
C LEU A 58 4.55 2.32 -6.86
N LEU A 59 3.93 2.18 -8.03
CA LEU A 59 4.63 2.00 -9.30
C LEU A 59 5.46 3.23 -9.67
N ALA A 60 4.97 4.44 -9.42
CA ALA A 60 5.75 5.67 -9.63
C ALA A 60 6.96 5.76 -8.70
N PHE A 61 6.82 5.28 -7.46
CA PHE A 61 7.94 5.24 -6.50
C PHE A 61 8.95 4.14 -6.82
N ALA A 62 8.46 2.95 -7.20
CA ALA A 62 9.29 1.85 -7.66
C ALA A 62 9.98 2.18 -8.99
N GLY A 63 9.31 2.91 -9.89
CA GLY A 63 9.83 3.43 -11.16
C GLY A 63 11.02 4.38 -10.98
N ARG A 64 11.08 5.13 -9.88
CA ARG A 64 12.29 5.91 -9.50
C ARG A 64 13.47 5.03 -9.07
N ARG A 65 13.23 3.76 -8.72
CA ARG A 65 14.25 2.72 -8.44
C ARG A 65 14.45 1.73 -9.59
N HIS A 66 13.59 1.73 -10.62
CA HIS A 66 13.56 0.74 -11.69
C HIS A 66 14.37 1.10 -12.94
N VAL A 67 15.21 2.15 -12.89
CA VAL A 67 16.31 2.28 -13.88
C VAL A 67 17.33 1.13 -13.79
N ASN A 68 17.20 0.18 -12.86
CA ASN A 68 18.18 -0.90 -12.70
C ASN A 68 17.61 -2.33 -12.52
N LEU A 69 16.31 -2.58 -12.74
CA LEU A 69 15.74 -3.95 -12.62
C LEU A 69 15.20 -4.53 -13.95
N ALA A 70 15.39 -3.85 -15.07
CA ALA A 70 15.07 -4.39 -16.40
C ALA A 70 16.13 -5.37 -16.95
N ALA A 71 17.19 -5.69 -16.18
CA ALA A 71 18.39 -6.39 -16.68
C ALA A 71 18.52 -7.86 -16.23
N ARG A 72 17.45 -8.53 -15.78
CA ARG A 72 17.51 -9.98 -15.52
C ARG A 72 16.23 -10.68 -15.99
N ARG A 73 16.33 -11.27 -17.18
CA ARG A 73 15.55 -12.43 -17.62
C ARG A 73 16.52 -13.60 -17.73
#